data_AF-A0A0U2VFG1-F1
#
_entry.id   AF-A0A0U2VFG1-F1
#
_cell.length_a   1.000
_cell.length_b   1.000
_cell.length_c   1.000
_cell.angle_alpha   90.00
_cell.angle_beta   90.00
_cell.angle_gamma   90.00
#
_symmetry.space_group_name_H-M   'P 1'
#
loop_
_entity.id
_entity.type
_entity.pdbx_description
1 polymer ?
#
loop_
_entity_poly.entity_id
_entity_poly.type
_entity_poly.pdbx_seq_one_letter_code
_entity_poly.pdbx_strand_id
1 'polypeptide(L)'
;MKCDGKVSKIERSKIPSVNVLTFECQDGRKVEMMVHDELLNFFEGEQGIFEISENLPEYKDGKDLCGIGMFYKDEGERKFFSIGGFLVVLHGDKNESFEYGKKYYICLKHIV
;
A
#
# COMPACT_ATOMS: atom_id res chain seq x y z
N MET A 1 0.74 -4.24 -10.80
CA MET A 1 0.30 -5.18 -9.74
C MET A 1 -1.08 -4.82 -9.20
N LYS A 2 -1.95 -5.81 -8.99
CA LYS A 2 -3.24 -5.65 -8.28
C LYS A 2 -3.52 -6.90 -7.43
N CYS A 3 -4.11 -6.74 -6.25
CA CYS A 3 -4.56 -7.86 -5.40
C CYS A 3 -5.81 -7.47 -4.60
N ASP A 4 -6.72 -8.42 -4.41
CA ASP A 4 -7.83 -8.33 -3.47
C ASP A 4 -7.43 -8.93 -2.12
N GLY A 5 -7.99 -8.41 -1.02
CA GLY A 5 -7.56 -8.82 0.31
C GLY A 5 -8.27 -8.06 1.42
N LYS A 6 -7.66 -8.08 2.61
CA LYS A 6 -8.19 -7.40 3.79
C LYS A 6 -7.12 -6.72 4.62
N VAL A 7 -7.53 -5.70 5.37
CA VAL A 7 -6.71 -5.11 6.42
C VAL A 7 -6.62 -6.10 7.58
N SER A 8 -5.45 -6.67 7.85
CA SER A 8 -5.28 -7.63 8.93
C SER A 8 -4.90 -6.99 10.26
N LYS A 9 -4.26 -5.81 10.21
CA LYS A 9 -3.77 -5.11 11.41
C LYS A 9 -3.58 -3.62 11.16
N ILE A 10 -3.86 -2.79 12.16
CA ILE A 10 -3.51 -1.37 12.21
C ILE A 10 -2.82 -1.10 13.54
N GLU A 11 -1.55 -0.71 13.50
CA GLU A 11 -0.77 -0.43 14.71
C GLU A 11 -0.17 0.97 14.70
N ARG A 12 -0.11 1.61 15.87
CA ARG A 12 0.57 2.90 16.00
C ARG A 12 2.06 2.74 15.72
N SER A 13 2.58 3.59 14.85
CA SER A 13 4.02 3.66 14.62
C SER A 13 4.73 4.41 15.76
N LYS A 14 6.07 4.42 15.73
CA LYS A 14 6.87 5.27 16.63
C LYS A 14 6.82 6.75 16.26
N ILE A 15 6.38 7.08 15.05
CA ILE A 15 6.21 8.46 14.59
C ILE A 15 4.83 8.93 15.06
N PRO A 16 4.73 10.08 15.74
CA PRO A 16 3.44 10.63 16.16
C PRO A 16 2.47 10.78 14.98
N SER A 17 1.19 10.47 15.23
CA SER A 17 0.09 10.58 14.26
C SER A 17 0.24 9.73 13.00
N VAL A 18 1.03 8.66 13.07
CA VAL A 18 1.25 7.73 11.95
C VAL A 18 0.98 6.31 12.42
N ASN A 19 0.14 5.60 11.67
CA ASN A 19 -0.11 4.18 11.84
C ASN A 19 0.58 3.37 10.75
N VAL A 20 0.85 2.10 11.05
CA VAL A 20 1.23 1.07 10.09
C VAL A 20 0.01 0.19 9.87
N LEU A 21 -0.52 0.25 8.65
CA LEU A 21 -1.60 -0.62 8.18
C LEU A 21 -0.97 -1.83 7.49
N THR A 22 -1.39 -3.02 7.91
CA THR A 22 -1.05 -4.29 7.25
C THR A 22 -2.25 -4.78 6.44
N PHE A 23 -2.04 -5.03 5.15
CA PHE A 23 -3.02 -5.57 4.22
C PHE A 23 -2.54 -6.93 3.70
N GLU A 24 -3.39 -7.95 3.81
CA GLU A 24 -3.11 -9.30 3.35
C GLU A 24 -3.88 -9.60 2.07
N CYS A 25 -3.14 -9.81 0.98
CA CYS A 25 -3.71 -10.25 -0.30
C CYS A 25 -4.12 -11.74 -0.20
N GLN A 26 -5.18 -12.12 -0.93
CA GLN A 26 -5.64 -13.51 -0.99
C GLN A 26 -4.62 -14.47 -1.62
N ASP A 27 -3.72 -13.96 -2.46
CA ASP A 27 -2.64 -14.73 -3.09
C ASP A 27 -1.40 -14.94 -2.20
N GLY A 28 -1.50 -14.56 -0.92
CA GLY A 28 -0.43 -14.74 0.06
C GLY A 28 0.57 -13.59 0.15
N ARG A 29 0.45 -12.57 -0.70
CA ARG A 29 1.26 -11.34 -0.58
C ARG A 29 0.78 -10.50 0.61
N LYS A 30 1.70 -9.71 1.17
CA LYS A 30 1.40 -8.79 2.29
C LYS A 30 1.91 -7.40 1.95
N VAL A 31 1.14 -6.38 2.31
CA VAL A 31 1.51 -4.98 2.16
C VAL A 31 1.51 -4.32 3.53
N GLU A 32 2.58 -3.61 3.86
CA GLU A 32 2.65 -2.74 5.03
C GLU A 32 2.75 -1.29 4.55
N MET A 33 1.88 -0.42 5.03
CA MET A 33 1.80 0.98 4.61
C MET A 33 1.76 1.90 5.82
N MET A 34 2.62 2.92 5.82
CA MET A 34 2.52 4.03 6.76
C MET A 34 1.43 5.01 6.32
N VAL A 35 0.51 5.34 7.23
CA VAL A 35 -0.62 6.24 6.96
C VAL A 35 -0.76 7.22 8.11
N HIS A 36 -0.94 8.51 7.79
CA HIS A 36 -1.25 9.52 8.79
C HIS A 36 -2.67 9.32 9.37
N ASP A 37 -2.87 9.59 10.66
CA ASP A 37 -4.15 9.40 11.36
C ASP A 37 -5.34 10.05 10.63
N GLU A 38 -5.14 11.26 10.08
CA GLU A 38 -6.19 12.00 9.37
C GLU A 38 -6.60 11.38 8.01
N LEU A 39 -5.74 10.52 7.45
CA LEU A 39 -6.01 9.83 6.19
C LEU A 39 -6.53 8.42 6.42
N LEU A 40 -6.32 7.85 7.61
CA LEU A 40 -6.71 6.48 7.91
C LEU A 40 -8.24 6.34 7.97
N ASN A 41 -8.80 5.75 6.92
CA ASN A 41 -10.23 5.52 6.77
C ASN A 41 -10.60 4.04 6.59
N PHE A 42 -9.65 3.15 6.82
CA PHE A 42 -9.85 1.70 6.87
C PHE A 42 -9.90 1.18 8.31
N PHE A 43 -10.58 0.06 8.52
CA PHE A 43 -10.59 -0.66 9.80
C PHE A 43 -10.06 -2.09 9.68
N GLU A 44 -9.58 -2.65 10.79
CA GLU A 44 -9.15 -4.06 10.84
C GLU A 44 -10.30 -5.00 10.44
N GLY A 45 -10.00 -5.96 9.58
CA GLY A 45 -10.96 -6.88 8.98
C GLY A 45 -11.63 -6.38 7.71
N GLU A 46 -11.49 -5.11 7.36
CA GLU A 46 -12.10 -4.52 6.16
C GLU A 46 -11.50 -5.09 4.88
N GLN A 47 -12.37 -5.40 3.91
CA GLN A 47 -11.97 -5.89 2.59
C GLN A 47 -11.63 -4.72 1.67
N GLY A 48 -10.62 -4.92 0.83
CA GLY A 48 -10.15 -3.89 -0.08
C GLY A 48 -9.44 -4.46 -1.29
N ILE A 49 -9.00 -3.54 -2.15
CA ILE A 49 -8.17 -3.83 -3.31
C ILE A 49 -6.91 -2.99 -3.20
N PHE A 50 -5.76 -3.65 -3.20
CA PHE A 50 -4.48 -2.98 -3.30
C PHE A 50 -3.99 -2.98 -4.75
N GLU A 51 -3.51 -1.83 -5.22
CA GLU A 51 -3.07 -1.66 -6.60
C GLU A 51 -1.83 -0.77 -6.69
N ILE A 52 -0.83 -1.24 -7.44
CA ILE A 52 0.33 -0.46 -7.89
C ILE A 52 0.30 -0.41 -9.41
N SER A 53 0.23 0.80 -9.96
CA SER A 53 0.04 1.03 -11.40
C SER A 53 0.93 2.17 -11.92
N GLU A 54 1.36 2.08 -13.17
CA GLU A 54 2.05 3.17 -13.88
C GLU A 54 1.08 4.27 -14.33
N ASN A 55 -0.16 3.88 -14.60
CA ASN A 55 -1.24 4.78 -15.00
C ASN A 55 -2.16 5.07 -13.82
N LEU A 56 -2.81 6.24 -13.81
CA LEU A 56 -3.79 6.59 -12.79
C LEU A 56 -4.92 5.55 -12.81
N PRO A 57 -5.10 4.76 -11.74
CA PRO A 57 -6.16 3.76 -11.73
C PRO A 57 -7.48 4.41 -11.31
N GLU A 58 -8.61 3.74 -11.55
CA GLU A 58 -9.91 4.23 -11.05
C GLU A 58 -9.92 4.27 -9.52
N TYR A 59 -10.37 5.38 -8.95
CA TYR A 59 -10.45 5.59 -7.50
C TYR A 59 -11.64 6.47 -7.14
N LYS A 60 -12.07 6.38 -5.88
CA LYS A 60 -13.13 7.21 -5.28
C LYS A 60 -12.50 8.26 -4.39
N ASP A 61 -12.59 9.52 -4.80
CA ASP A 61 -12.08 10.65 -4.02
C ASP A 61 -12.74 10.74 -2.64
N GLY A 62 -11.94 11.03 -1.61
CA GLY A 62 -12.37 11.04 -0.21
C GLY A 62 -12.70 9.66 0.39
N LYS A 63 -12.60 8.58 -0.39
CA LYS A 63 -12.82 7.19 0.08
C LYS A 63 -11.58 6.32 -0.09
N ASP A 64 -10.92 6.33 -1.23
CA ASP A 64 -9.77 5.46 -1.44
C ASP A 64 -8.47 6.14 -0.98
N LEU A 65 -7.56 5.35 -0.40
CA LEU A 65 -6.21 5.80 -0.07
C LEU A 65 -5.33 5.68 -1.31
N CYS A 66 -5.10 6.78 -2.02
CA CYS A 66 -4.25 6.80 -3.21
C CYS A 66 -3.15 7.85 -3.10
N GLY A 67 -1.95 7.50 -3.56
CA GLY A 67 -0.81 8.40 -3.62
C GLY A 67 0.14 8.06 -4.77
N ILE A 68 1.01 9.02 -5.11
CA ILE A 68 2.11 8.79 -6.05
C ILE A 68 3.36 8.50 -5.24
N GLY A 69 3.91 7.30 -5.40
CA GLY A 69 5.13 6.86 -4.76
C GLY A 69 6.25 6.56 -5.74
N MET A 70 7.47 6.42 -5.24
CA MET A 70 8.64 6.03 -6.02
C MET A 70 9.15 4.69 -5.52
N PHE A 71 9.42 3.76 -6.44
CA PHE A 71 10.14 2.53 -6.12
C PHE A 71 11.62 2.84 -5.89
N TYR A 72 12.17 2.44 -4.75
CA TYR A 72 13.54 2.84 -4.37
C TYR A 72 14.38 1.71 -3.79
N LYS A 73 13.83 0.51 -3.53
CA LYS A 73 14.64 -0.61 -3.05
C LYS A 73 14.01 -1.96 -3.33
N ASP A 74 14.84 -2.89 -3.79
CA ASP A 74 14.53 -4.31 -3.89
C ASP A 74 15.41 -5.10 -2.92
N GLU A 75 14.80 -5.93 -2.07
CA GLU A 75 15.49 -6.89 -1.21
C GLU A 75 14.97 -8.32 -1.42
N GLY A 76 14.69 -8.69 -2.67
CA GLY A 76 14.21 -10.01 -3.06
C GLY A 76 12.73 -10.20 -2.74
N GLU A 77 12.43 -10.67 -1.52
CA GLU A 77 11.04 -10.88 -1.08
C GLU A 77 10.34 -9.59 -0.68
N ARG A 78 11.07 -8.48 -0.59
CA ARG A 78 10.57 -7.19 -0.12
C ARG A 78 10.88 -6.09 -1.10
N LYS A 79 9.85 -5.34 -1.47
CA LYS A 79 9.94 -4.19 -2.38
C LYS A 79 9.48 -2.95 -1.64
N PHE A 80 10.28 -1.89 -1.73
CA PHE A 80 10.06 -0.67 -0.96
C PHE A 80 9.72 0.49 -1.88
N PHE A 81 8.64 1.17 -1.53
CA PHE A 81 8.17 2.37 -2.18
C PHE A 81 8.06 3.51 -1.17
N SER A 82 8.40 4.72 -1.58
CA SER A 82 8.20 5.92 -0.76
C SER A 82 7.10 6.78 -1.34
N ILE A 83 6.08 7.11 -0.54
CA ILE A 83 5.02 8.07 -0.85
C ILE A 83 5.25 9.30 0.03
N GLY A 84 5.90 10.34 -0.51
CA GLY A 84 6.12 11.60 0.22
C GLY A 84 6.87 11.44 1.55
N GLY A 85 7.73 10.42 1.69
CA GLY A 85 8.44 10.11 2.93
C GLY A 85 7.80 8.99 3.77
N PHE A 86 6.54 8.64 3.52
CA PHE A 86 5.91 7.44 4.09
C PHE A 86 6.31 6.18 3.33
N LEU A 87 6.44 5.07 4.05
CA LEU A 87 6.91 3.81 3.50
C LEU A 87 5.74 2.90 3.12
N VAL A 88 5.85 2.27 1.95
CA VAL A 88 5.05 1.10 1.56
C VAL A 88 6.00 -0.06 1.29
N VAL A 89 5.75 -1.20 1.94
CA VAL A 89 6.53 -2.42 1.80
C VAL A 89 5.63 -3.52 1.26
N LEU A 90 5.96 -4.02 0.07
CA LEU A 90 5.33 -5.19 -0.52
C LEU A 90 6.17 -6.42 -0.22
N HIS A 91 5.57 -7.43 0.38
CA HIS A 91 6.18 -8.71 0.75
C HIS A 91 5.65 -9.84 -0.13
N GLY A 92 6.52 -10.80 -0.45
CA GLY A 92 6.17 -12.05 -1.13
C GLY A 92 5.96 -11.92 -2.63
N ASP A 93 6.36 -10.78 -3.22
CA ASP A 93 6.35 -10.57 -4.66
C ASP A 93 7.73 -10.83 -5.25
N LYS A 94 7.95 -12.02 -5.81
CA LYS A 94 9.22 -12.38 -6.45
C LYS A 94 9.25 -12.10 -7.96
N ASN A 95 8.07 -11.93 -8.57
CA ASN A 95 7.93 -12.01 -10.02
C ASN A 95 7.65 -10.66 -10.68
N GLU A 96 7.03 -9.70 -9.99
CA GLU A 96 6.90 -8.38 -10.60
C GLU A 96 8.29 -7.71 -10.64
N SER A 97 8.50 -6.78 -11.56
CA SER A 97 9.70 -5.96 -11.59
C SER A 97 9.26 -4.51 -11.57
N PHE A 98 9.91 -3.71 -10.72
CA PHE A 98 9.67 -2.28 -10.63
C PHE A 98 10.96 -1.56 -11.02
N GLU A 99 10.83 -0.48 -11.76
CA GLU A 99 11.97 0.30 -12.22
C GLU A 99 12.42 1.25 -11.12
N TYR A 100 13.69 1.17 -10.73
CA TYR A 100 14.26 2.03 -9.69
C TYR A 100 14.12 3.51 -10.07
N GLY A 101 13.61 4.32 -9.14
CA GLY A 101 13.39 5.75 -9.35
C GLY A 101 12.13 6.11 -10.14
N LYS A 102 11.41 5.12 -10.68
CA LYS A 102 10.14 5.34 -11.37
C LYS A 102 9.01 5.62 -10.39
N LYS A 103 8.09 6.49 -10.81
CA LYS A 103 6.88 6.82 -10.06
C LYS A 103 5.75 5.85 -10.41
N TYR A 104 5.01 5.45 -9.39
CA TYR A 104 3.84 4.59 -9.47
C TYR A 104 2.69 5.18 -8.67
N TYR A 105 1.47 5.00 -9.15
CA TYR A 105 0.27 5.18 -8.35
C TYR A 105 0.14 3.98 -7.43
N ILE A 106 -0.02 4.24 -6.14
CA ILE A 106 -0.20 3.22 -5.09
C ILE A 106 -1.52 3.51 -4.42
N CYS A 107 -2.43 2.55 -4.46
CA CYS A 107 -3.78 2.71 -3.94
C CYS A 107 -4.19 1.52 -3.08
N LEU A 108 -4.87 1.82 -1.97
CA LEU A 108 -5.71 0.88 -1.23
C LEU A 108 -7.16 1.37 -1.34
N LYS A 109 -8.01 0.56 -1.97
CA LYS A 109 -9.37 0.93 -2.37
C LYS A 109 -10.41 0.13 -1.60
N HIS A 110 -11.53 0.76 -1.26
CA HIS A 110 -12.63 0.05 -0.65
C HIS A 110 -13.41 -0.77 -1.68
N ILE A 111 -13.79 -1.99 -1.32
CA ILE A 111 -14.82 -2.72 -2.08
C ILE A 111 -16.17 -2.05 -1.77
N VAL A 112 -17.00 -1.86 -2.78
CA VAL A 112 -18.27 -1.14 -2.72
C VAL A 112 -19.40 -2.15 -2.73
#